data_AF-A0A7V9H8U4-F1
#
_entry.id   AF-A0A7V9H8U4-F1
#
_cell.length_a   1.000
_cell.length_b   1.000
_cell.length_c   1.000
_cell.angle_alpha   90.00
_cell.angle_beta   90.00
_cell.angle_gamma   90.00
#
_symmetry.space_group_name_H-M   'P 1'
#
loop_
_entity.id
_entity.type
_entity.pdbx_description
1 polymer ?
#
loop_
_entity_poly.entity_id
_entity_poly.type
_entity_poly.pdbx_seq_one_letter_code
_entity_poly.pdbx_strand_id
1 'polypeptide(L)' 'LLQGLDVRLREETQMPAHRAESPLTCVAVGSGRSLEEFEAIHRSNKNKQRNHNSRRRTR' A
#
# COMPACT_ATOMS: atom_id res chain seq x y z
N LEU A 1 -5.05 11.38 -20.68
CA LEU A 1 -5.45 9.96 -20.70
C LEU A 1 -6.36 9.72 -21.90
N LEU A 2 -6.45 8.47 -22.38
CA LEU A 2 -7.38 8.08 -23.44
C LEU A 2 -8.82 8.45 -23.07
N GLN A 3 -9.50 9.15 -23.97
CA GLN A 3 -10.85 9.64 -23.77
C GLN A 3 -11.86 8.47 -23.86
N GLY A 4 -12.77 8.37 -22.89
CA GLY A 4 -13.84 7.36 -22.87
C GLY A 4 -13.42 5.93 -22.54
N LEU A 5 -12.16 5.69 -22.17
CA LEU A 5 -11.67 4.34 -21.86
C LEU A 5 -12.37 3.72 -20.64
N ASP A 6 -12.63 4.53 -19.62
CA ASP A 6 -13.40 4.15 -18.43
C ASP A 6 -14.85 3.78 -18.77
N VAL A 7 -15.49 4.56 -19.63
CA VAL A 7 -16.86 4.29 -20.11
C VAL A 7 -16.91 2.96 -20.86
N ARG A 8 -16.01 2.75 -21.82
CA ARG A 8 -15.95 1.51 -22.59
C ARG A 8 -15.66 0.29 -21.72
N LEU A 9 -14.73 0.39 -20.77
CA LEU A 9 -14.43 -0.70 -19.83
C LEU A 9 -15.66 -1.08 -19.01
N ARG A 10 -16.42 -0.09 -18.53
CA ARG A 10 -17.65 -0.35 -17.79
C ARG A 10 -18.70 -1.06 -18.63
N GLU A 11 -18.89 -0.63 -19.87
CA GLU A 11 -19.87 -1.23 -20.80
C GLU A 11 -19.51 -2.67 -21.17
N GLU A 12 -18.24 -2.95 -21.45
CA GLU A 12 -17.79 -4.29 -21.84
C GLU A 12 -17.77 -5.27 -20.67
N THR A 13 -17.37 -4.82 -19.48
CA THR A 13 -17.20 -5.70 -18.32
C THR A 13 -18.43 -5.80 -17.43
N GLN A 14 -19.40 -4.91 -17.60
CA GLN A 14 -20.54 -4.75 -16.68
C GLN A 14 -20.09 -4.49 -15.22
N MET A 15 -18.88 -3.95 -15.02
CA MET A 15 -18.33 -3.58 -13.72
C MET A 15 -18.05 -2.08 -13.65
N PRO A 16 -18.14 -1.44 -12.46
CA PRO A 16 -17.73 -0.05 -12.29
C PRO A 16 -16.27 0.17 -12.67
N ALA A 17 -16.00 1.19 -13.47
CA ALA A 17 -14.66 1.62 -13.82
C ALA A 17 -14.47 3.09 -13.41
N HIS A 18 -13.35 3.37 -12.73
CA HIS A 18 -13.03 4.70 -12.23
C HIS A 18 -11.62 5.10 -12.65
N ARG A 19 -11.46 6.35 -13.06
CA ARG A 19 -10.13 6.92 -13.26
C ARG A 19 -9.50 7.21 -11.91
N ALA A 20 -8.25 6.79 -11.73
CA ALA A 20 -7.47 7.17 -10.57
C ALA A 20 -7.33 8.70 -10.49
N GLU A 21 -7.29 9.24 -9.28
CA GLU A 21 -7.15 10.68 -9.01
C GLU A 21 -5.87 11.26 -9.64
N SER A 22 -4.74 10.52 -9.55
CA SER A 22 -3.48 10.88 -10.18
C SER A 22 -2.92 9.74 -11.03
N PRO A 23 -3.46 9.52 -12.25
CA PRO A 23 -3.19 8.32 -13.04
C PRO A 23 -1.78 8.27 -13.64
N LEU A 24 -1.06 9.39 -13.65
CA LEU A 24 0.32 9.46 -14.15
C LEU A 24 1.35 9.26 -13.03
N THR A 25 0.96 9.39 -11.77
CA THR A 25 1.90 9.35 -10.63
C THR A 25 1.56 8.29 -9.59
N CYS A 26 0.37 7.69 -9.64
CA CYS A 26 -0.12 6.76 -8.62
C CYS A 26 0.83 5.60 -8.33
N VAL A 27 1.58 5.13 -9.34
CA VAL A 27 2.61 4.09 -9.16
C VAL A 27 3.78 4.62 -8.34
N ALA A 28 4.39 5.74 -8.75
CA ALA A 28 5.52 6.33 -8.02
C ALA A 28 5.14 6.67 -6.57
N VAL A 29 3.96 7.27 -6.37
CA VAL A 29 3.43 7.60 -5.03
C VAL A 29 3.18 6.33 -4.21
N GLY A 30 2.51 5.33 -4.79
CA GLY A 30 2.19 4.08 -4.09
C GLY A 30 3.45 3.28 -3.71
N SER A 31 4.44 3.22 -4.60
CA SER A 31 5.73 2.59 -4.34
C SER A 31 6.49 3.30 -3.23
N GLY A 32 6.53 4.63 -3.23
CA GLY A 32 7.14 5.42 -2.15
C GLY A 32 6.52 5.11 -0.78
N ARG A 33 5.18 5.16 -0.69
CA ARG A 33 4.44 4.85 0.54
C ARG A 33 4.70 3.42 1.03
N SER A 34 4.74 2.45 0.12
CA SER A 34 4.96 1.04 0.48
C SER A 34 6.32 0.80 1.15
N LEU A 35 7.36 1.55 0.75
CA LEU A 35 8.69 1.46 1.36
C LEU A 35 8.69 2.02 2.80
N GLU A 36 7.95 3.10 3.05
CA GLU A 36 7.80 3.68 4.39
C GLU A 36 7.12 2.70 5.35
N GLU A 37 6.07 2.03 4.88
CA GLU A 37 5.34 1.00 5.64
C GLU A 37 6.22 -0.21 5.96
N PHE A 38 7.04 -0.66 5.01
CA PHE A 38 7.96 -1.77 5.20
C PHE A 38 8.97 -1.50 6.33
N GLU A 39 9.54 -0.30 6.35
CA GLU A 39 10.42 0.19 7.39
C GLU A 39 9.71 0.23 8.77
N ALA A 40 8.45 0.68 8.80
CA ALA A 40 7.65 0.71 10.03
C ALA A 40 7.39 -0.70 10.60
N ILE A 41 7.11 -1.68 9.74
CA ILE A 41 6.93 -3.09 10.13
C ILE A 41 8.22 -3.66 10.72
N HIS A 42 9.36 -3.42 10.08
CA HIS A 42 10.66 -3.90 10.57
C HIS A 42 11.00 -3.33 11.95
N ARG A 43 10.79 -2.03 12.16
CA ARG A 43 10.97 -1.40 13.47
C ARG A 43 10.04 -1.98 14.53
N SER A 44 8.76 -2.16 14.19
CA SER A 44 7.77 -2.73 15.09
C SER A 44 8.12 -4.16 15.51
N ASN A 45 8.59 -4.98 14.57
CA ASN A 45 9.01 -6.36 14.84
C ASN A 45 10.27 -6.42 15.72
N LYS A 46 11.28 -5.56 15.48
CA LYS A 46 12.45 -5.44 16.36
C LYS A 46 12.06 -5.06 17.79
N ASN A 47 11.11 -4.12 17.94
CA ASN A 47 10.62 -3.71 19.27
C ASN A 47 9.87 -4.84 19.98
N LYS A 48 9.06 -5.63 19.26
CA LYS A 48 8.40 -6.82 19.82
C LYS A 48 9.40 -7.85 20.33
N GLN A 49 10.46 -8.15 19.55
CA GLN A 49 11.52 -9.08 19.95
C GLN A 49 12.27 -8.60 21.20
N ARG A 50 12.63 -7.31 21.26
CA ARG A 50 13.30 -6.72 22.44
C ARG A 50 12.45 -6.81 23.70
N ASN A 51 11.16 -6.49 23.61
CA ASN A 51 10.25 -6.59 24.75
C ASN A 51 10.08 -8.04 25.24
N HIS A 52 10.10 -9.02 24.33
CA HIS A 52 10.03 -10.42 24.70
C HIS A 52 11.27 -10.89 25.47
N ASN A 53 12.47 -10.46 25.06
CA ASN A 53 13.72 -10.78 25.75
C ASN A 53 13.84 -10.10 27.14
N SER A 54 13.36 -8.87 27.28
CA SER A 54 13.32 -8.17 28.57
C SER A 54 12.52 -8.94 29.62
N ARG A 55 11.33 -9.42 29.24
CA ARG A 55 10.43 -10.19 30.13
C ARG A 55 10.98 -11.56 30.53
N ARG A 56 11.83 -12.17 29.70
CA ARG A 56 12.49 -13.45 30.03
C ARG A 56 13.66 -13.31 31.00
N ARG A 57 14.26 -12.11 31.13
CA ARG A 57 15.36 -11.85 32.06
C ARG A 57 14.89 -11.50 33.48
N THR A 58 13.64 -11.08 33.63
CA THR A 58 13.02 -10.74 34.93
C THR A 58 12.21 -11.91 35.52
N ARG A 59 12.34 -13.11 34.96
CA ARG A 59 11.81 -14.38 35.47
C ARG A 59 12.98 -15.31 35.74
#